data_AF-A0A1G7EU49-F1
#
_entry.id   AF-A0A1G7EU49-F1
#
_cell.length_a   1.000
_cell.length_b   1.000
_cell.length_c   1.000
_cell.angle_alpha   90.00
_cell.angle_beta   90.00
_cell.angle_gamma   90.00
#
_symmetry.space_group_name_H-M   'P 1'
#
loop_
_entity.id
_entity.type
_entity.pdbx_description
1 polymer ?
#
loop_
_entity_poly.entity_id
_entity_poly.type
_entity_poly.pdbx_seq_one_letter_code
_entity_poly.pdbx_strand_id
1 'polypeptide(L)'
;MAGRKRWSWRAVVVALTAAAAVTWLTAVVTADIRRAPDANCIAVDSSLMDMIAGRPASDPLEPLEAVAVRDPWTRSKASVSPFDNYYAIAMQFRRSDGSTSHGVWGLGGGSLPPEGQALKVIADSAPLVSVDQSARQSTVWPDTEMFFPEDANAVKEAQQCLASRS
;
A
#
# COMPACT_ATOMS: atom_id res chain seq x y z
N MET A 1 37.65 51.76 0.19
CA MET A 1 37.60 50.29 0.05
C MET A 1 36.21 49.89 -0.41
N ALA A 2 36.05 49.29 -1.59
CA ALA A 2 34.81 48.64 -2.03
C ALA A 2 35.11 47.72 -3.24
N GLY A 3 35.57 46.50 -2.96
CA GLY A 3 35.79 45.47 -3.98
C GLY A 3 34.48 44.80 -4.35
N ARG A 4 33.79 45.26 -5.40
CA ARG A 4 32.67 44.53 -6.00
C ARG A 4 33.21 43.25 -6.64
N LYS A 5 33.05 42.11 -5.96
CA LYS A 5 33.28 40.78 -6.54
C LYS A 5 32.34 40.61 -7.74
N ARG A 6 32.90 40.72 -8.95
CA ARG A 6 32.21 40.36 -10.20
C ARG A 6 31.94 38.86 -10.16
N TRP A 7 30.72 38.49 -9.79
CA TRP A 7 30.26 37.11 -9.81
C TRP A 7 30.15 36.69 -11.27
N SER A 8 31.02 35.78 -11.70
CA SER A 8 31.04 35.29 -13.08
C SER A 8 29.71 34.57 -13.35
N TRP A 9 28.97 35.03 -14.34
CA TRP A 9 27.67 34.47 -14.75
C TRP A 9 27.75 32.98 -15.10
N ARG A 10 28.95 32.48 -15.43
CA ARG A 10 29.22 31.06 -15.68
C ARG A 10 29.00 30.17 -14.46
N ALA A 11 29.20 30.68 -13.24
CA ALA A 11 28.95 29.92 -12.01
C ALA A 11 27.45 29.74 -11.72
N VAL A 12 26.62 30.71 -12.13
CA VAL A 12 25.16 30.66 -11.94
C VAL A 12 24.54 29.62 -12.87
N VAL A 13 25.05 29.49 -14.10
CA VAL A 13 24.52 28.52 -15.09
C VAL A 13 24.83 27.07 -14.69
N VAL A 14 26.00 26.79 -14.10
CA VAL A 14 26.37 25.43 -13.65
C VAL A 14 25.59 25.01 -12.39
N ALA A 15 25.27 25.95 -11.49
CA ALA A 15 24.46 25.66 -10.30
C ALA A 15 23.00 25.32 -10.66
N LEU A 16 22.46 25.90 -11.74
CA LEU A 16 21.09 25.63 -12.20
C LEU A 16 20.94 24.27 -12.88
N THR A 17 21.96 23.77 -13.59
CA THR A 17 21.91 22.44 -14.21
C THR A 17 22.07 21.30 -13.19
N ALA A 18 22.81 21.49 -12.10
CA ALA A 18 22.90 20.51 -11.02
C ALA A 18 21.58 20.39 -10.22
N ALA A 19 20.86 21.49 -10.04
CA ALA A 19 19.57 21.47 -9.35
C ALA A 19 18.47 20.74 -10.15
N ALA A 20 18.51 20.84 -11.49
CA ALA A 20 17.58 20.13 -12.35
C ALA A 20 17.80 18.61 -12.34
N ALA A 21 19.04 18.12 -12.29
CA ALA A 21 19.30 16.67 -12.27
C ALA A 21 18.83 15.97 -10.98
N VAL A 22 18.87 16.66 -9.83
CA VAL A 22 18.47 16.07 -8.53
C VAL A 22 16.94 16.08 -8.33
N THR A 23 16.21 16.97 -9.00
CA THR A 23 14.73 16.93 -8.98
C THR A 23 14.16 15.80 -9.85
N TRP A 24 14.89 15.37 -10.89
CA TRP A 24 14.44 14.25 -11.73
C TRP A 24 14.63 12.88 -11.06
N LEU A 25 15.60 12.73 -10.16
CA LEU A 25 15.77 11.46 -9.43
C LEU A 25 14.75 11.25 -8.30
N THR A 26 14.10 12.30 -7.81
CA THR A 26 12.98 12.18 -6.86
C THR A 26 11.64 12.03 -7.56
N ALA A 27 11.48 12.57 -8.78
CA ALA A 27 10.25 12.41 -9.57
C ALA A 27 10.08 11.00 -10.14
N VAL A 28 11.17 10.30 -10.50
CA VAL A 28 11.10 8.95 -11.08
C VAL A 28 10.68 7.89 -10.04
N VAL A 29 10.87 8.12 -8.74
CA VAL A 29 10.36 7.21 -7.70
C VAL A 29 8.85 7.38 -7.45
N THR A 30 8.23 8.44 -7.98
CA THR A 30 6.78 8.70 -7.83
C THR A 30 5.97 8.51 -9.10
N ALA A 31 6.59 8.15 -10.24
CA ALA A 31 5.96 8.26 -11.56
C ALA A 31 5.92 6.96 -12.37
N ASP A 32 5.79 5.80 -11.72
CA ASP A 32 5.43 4.55 -12.40
C ASP A 32 4.23 3.84 -11.75
N ILE A 33 3.17 4.61 -11.47
CA ILE A 33 1.87 4.10 -10.99
C ILE A 33 0.77 4.44 -12.01
N ARG A 34 1.05 4.30 -13.32
CA ARG A 34 0.03 4.38 -14.36
C ARG A 34 0.23 3.34 -15.45
N ARG A 35 -0.31 2.13 -15.26
CA ARG A 35 -1.34 1.52 -16.14
C ARG A 35 -1.64 0.05 -15.83
N ALA A 36 -2.88 -0.20 -15.38
CA ALA A 36 -3.84 -1.02 -16.12
C ALA A 36 -5.20 -0.27 -16.06
N PRO A 37 -6.00 -0.20 -17.16
CA PRO A 37 -7.16 0.70 -17.23
C PRO A 37 -8.38 0.23 -16.43
N ASP A 38 -8.33 -0.98 -15.87
CA ASP A 38 -9.52 -1.67 -15.35
C ASP A 38 -9.38 -2.07 -13.87
N ALA A 39 -8.21 -1.88 -13.25
CA ALA A 39 -7.94 -2.29 -11.88
C ALA A 39 -7.67 -1.07 -10.99
N ASN A 40 -8.51 -0.85 -9.98
CA ASN A 40 -8.33 0.17 -8.94
C ASN A 40 -7.22 -0.24 -7.96
N CYS A 41 -6.02 -0.54 -8.47
CA CYS A 41 -4.86 -0.94 -7.69
C CYS A 41 -4.32 0.28 -6.91
N ILE A 42 -4.55 0.30 -5.60
CA ILE A 42 -4.13 1.36 -4.69
C ILE A 42 -2.85 0.91 -3.99
N ALA A 43 -1.79 1.73 -4.04
CA ALA A 43 -0.58 1.45 -3.27
C ALA A 43 -0.88 1.42 -1.77
N VAL A 44 -0.16 0.60 -1.00
CA VAL A 44 -0.32 0.52 0.46
C VAL A 44 0.89 1.17 1.12
N ASP A 45 0.65 2.01 2.12
CA ASP A 45 1.70 2.68 2.88
C ASP A 45 2.42 1.70 3.82
N SER A 46 3.72 1.93 4.05
CA SER A 46 4.52 1.04 4.91
C SER A 46 3.96 0.93 6.32
N SER A 47 3.34 1.97 6.86
CA SER A 47 2.68 1.91 8.18
C SER A 47 1.57 0.86 8.26
N LEU A 48 0.82 0.66 7.17
CA LEU A 48 -0.23 -0.35 7.10
C LEU A 48 0.35 -1.74 6.92
N MET A 49 1.43 -1.87 6.13
CA MET A 49 2.19 -3.12 6.00
C MET A 49 2.78 -3.57 7.34
N ASP A 50 3.41 -2.64 8.06
CA ASP A 50 3.99 -2.87 9.38
C ASP A 50 2.92 -3.21 10.42
N MET A 51 1.75 -2.56 10.35
CA MET A 51 0.61 -2.90 11.21
C MET A 51 0.17 -4.35 10.98
N ILE A 52 0.04 -4.79 9.72
CA ILE A 52 -0.32 -6.17 9.35
C ILE A 52 0.71 -7.16 9.88
N ALA A 53 2.00 -6.89 9.63
CA ALA A 53 3.11 -7.77 10.02
C ALA A 53 3.43 -7.74 11.52
N GLY A 54 3.00 -6.71 12.25
CA GLY A 54 3.22 -6.56 13.70
C GLY A 54 2.46 -7.55 14.57
N ARG A 55 1.65 -8.44 13.98
CA ARG A 55 0.91 -9.51 14.68
C ARG A 55 1.20 -10.88 14.07
N PRO A 56 2.45 -11.36 14.07
CA PRO A 56 2.78 -12.65 13.50
C PRO A 56 2.12 -13.80 14.28
N ALA A 57 1.68 -14.85 13.59
CA ALA A 57 1.13 -16.05 14.22
C ALA A 57 2.21 -16.99 14.78
N SER A 58 3.37 -17.04 14.12
CA SER A 58 4.53 -17.83 14.57
C SER A 58 5.82 -17.01 14.46
N ASP A 59 6.20 -16.69 13.23
CA ASP A 59 7.48 -16.10 12.88
C ASP A 59 7.33 -14.64 12.48
N PRO A 60 8.35 -13.80 12.74
CA PRO A 60 8.39 -12.45 12.21
C PRO A 60 8.20 -12.46 10.69
N LEU A 61 7.37 -11.53 10.22
CA LEU A 61 7.17 -11.28 8.79
C LEU A 61 7.88 -10.00 8.42
N GLU A 62 8.63 -10.01 7.32
CA GLU A 62 9.18 -8.81 6.70
C GLU A 62 8.29 -8.44 5.51
N PRO A 63 7.50 -7.36 5.59
CA PRO A 63 6.72 -6.88 4.46
C PRO A 63 7.62 -6.48 3.29
N LEU A 64 7.27 -6.89 2.08
CA LEU A 64 8.02 -6.54 0.86
C LEU A 64 7.22 -5.58 -0.01
N GLU A 65 5.99 -5.94 -0.34
CA GLU A 65 5.11 -5.13 -1.19
C GLU A 65 3.65 -5.40 -0.84
N ALA A 66 2.80 -4.38 -0.96
CA ALA A 66 1.36 -4.54 -0.79
C ALA A 66 0.56 -3.66 -1.76
N VAL A 67 -0.59 -4.21 -2.18
CA VAL A 67 -1.56 -3.51 -3.01
C VAL A 67 -2.96 -3.70 -2.42
N ALA A 68 -3.72 -2.63 -2.40
CA ALA A 68 -5.11 -2.64 -2.00
C ALA A 68 -6.03 -2.50 -3.23
N VAL A 69 -7.15 -3.21 -3.22
CA VAL A 69 -8.28 -2.98 -4.12
C VAL A 69 -9.51 -2.69 -3.29
N ARG A 70 -10.25 -1.66 -3.68
CA ARG A 70 -11.49 -1.29 -3.00
C ARG A 70 -12.63 -2.21 -3.43
N ASP A 71 -13.38 -2.73 -2.46
CA ASP A 71 -14.66 -3.39 -2.70
C ASP A 71 -15.83 -2.47 -2.28
N PRO A 72 -16.57 -1.88 -3.23
CA PRO A 72 -17.76 -1.09 -2.93
C PRO A 72 -19.03 -1.94 -2.70
N TRP A 73 -19.01 -3.24 -2.98
CA TRP A 73 -20.20 -4.12 -3.07
C TRP A 73 -20.53 -4.90 -1.81
N THR A 74 -19.63 -4.98 -0.84
CA THR A 74 -19.96 -5.41 0.54
C THR A 74 -21.06 -4.56 1.17
N ARG A 75 -21.36 -3.38 0.63
CA ARG A 75 -22.56 -2.58 0.94
C ARG A 75 -23.90 -3.28 0.67
N SER A 76 -23.96 -4.22 -0.27
CA SER A 76 -25.22 -4.82 -0.74
C SER A 76 -25.76 -5.99 0.09
N LYS A 77 -24.94 -6.57 0.99
CA LYS A 77 -25.30 -7.77 1.78
C LYS A 77 -25.52 -7.47 3.28
N ALA A 78 -26.16 -6.35 3.61
CA ALA A 78 -26.46 -5.93 4.99
C ALA A 78 -25.23 -5.54 5.84
N SER A 79 -24.31 -4.75 5.27
CA SER A 79 -23.20 -4.17 6.05
C SER A 79 -23.73 -3.24 7.16
N VAL A 80 -23.51 -3.67 8.40
CA VAL A 80 -23.73 -2.89 9.62
C VAL A 80 -22.68 -1.77 9.65
N SER A 81 -23.04 -0.54 10.03
CA SER A 81 -22.04 0.50 10.34
C SER A 81 -21.03 -0.08 11.35
N PRO A 82 -19.70 0.00 11.13
CA PRO A 82 -18.95 1.13 10.54
C PRO A 82 -18.31 0.88 9.14
N PHE A 83 -18.86 -0.02 8.32
CA PHE A 83 -18.12 -0.53 7.16
C PHE A 83 -18.46 0.12 5.79
N ASP A 84 -18.33 1.44 5.67
CA ASP A 84 -18.70 2.17 4.45
C ASP A 84 -17.77 1.94 3.25
N ASN A 85 -16.54 1.51 3.49
CA ASN A 85 -15.54 1.15 2.48
C ASN A 85 -14.77 -0.08 2.95
N TYR A 86 -14.50 -1.00 2.03
CA TYR A 86 -13.65 -2.15 2.27
C TYR A 86 -12.50 -2.18 1.28
N TYR A 87 -11.36 -2.67 1.75
CA TYR A 87 -10.18 -2.90 0.93
C TYR A 87 -9.71 -4.34 1.10
N ALA A 88 -9.55 -5.05 -0.02
CA ALA A 88 -8.73 -6.25 -0.06
C ALA A 88 -7.27 -5.83 -0.20
N ILE A 89 -6.43 -6.22 0.76
CA ILE A 89 -5.00 -5.92 0.75
C ILE A 89 -4.26 -7.21 0.48
N ALA A 90 -3.69 -7.34 -0.73
CA ALA A 90 -2.75 -8.40 -1.03
C ALA A 90 -1.35 -7.92 -0.67
N MET A 91 -0.62 -8.68 0.14
CA MET A 91 0.75 -8.35 0.54
C MET A 91 1.68 -9.53 0.33
N GLN A 92 2.85 -9.24 -0.23
CA GLN A 92 4.02 -10.09 -0.27
C GLN A 92 4.89 -9.86 0.97
N PHE A 93 5.35 -10.92 1.59
CA PHE A 93 6.22 -10.87 2.76
C PHE A 93 7.25 -12.00 2.76
N ARG A 94 8.38 -11.77 3.42
CA ARG A 94 9.43 -12.76 3.66
C ARG A 94 9.28 -13.35 5.06
N ARG A 95 9.44 -14.67 5.19
CA ARG A 95 9.45 -15.40 6.45
C ARG A 95 10.87 -15.57 7.01
N SER A 96 10.97 -16.02 8.26
CA SER A 96 12.24 -16.30 8.95
C SER A 96 13.12 -17.33 8.24
N ASP A 97 12.53 -18.26 7.48
CA ASP A 97 13.23 -19.24 6.64
C ASP A 97 13.75 -18.67 5.31
N GLY A 98 13.54 -17.38 5.05
CA GLY A 98 13.92 -16.69 3.81
C GLY A 98 12.94 -16.90 2.65
N SER A 99 11.91 -17.74 2.82
CA SER A 99 10.89 -17.94 1.80
C SER A 99 10.01 -16.69 1.65
N THR A 100 9.53 -16.46 0.43
CA THR A 100 8.57 -15.39 0.12
C THR A 100 7.18 -15.98 0.01
N SER A 101 6.19 -15.27 0.52
CA SER A 101 4.79 -15.68 0.43
C SER A 101 3.85 -14.49 0.33
N HIS A 102 2.61 -14.80 0.01
CA HIS A 102 1.54 -13.83 -0.17
C HIS A 102 0.40 -14.14 0.78
N GLY A 103 -0.32 -13.11 1.21
CA GLY A 103 -1.56 -13.25 1.95
C GLY A 103 -2.51 -12.12 1.61
N VAL A 104 -3.77 -12.30 1.98
CA VAL A 104 -4.81 -11.27 1.79
C VAL A 104 -5.48 -10.94 3.11
N TRP A 105 -5.60 -9.64 3.38
CA TRP A 105 -6.30 -9.07 4.52
C TRP A 105 -7.44 -8.18 4.07
N GLY A 106 -8.52 -8.17 4.83
CA GLY A 106 -9.67 -7.30 4.63
C GLY A 106 -9.59 -6.15 5.61
N LEU A 107 -9.55 -4.92 5.11
CA LEU A 107 -9.61 -3.71 5.93
C LEU A 107 -10.97 -3.04 5.73
N GLY A 108 -11.69 -2.87 6.82
CA GLY A 108 -12.96 -2.14 6.85
C GLY A 108 -12.79 -0.72 7.36
N GLY A 109 -13.63 0.16 6.83
CA GLY A 109 -13.63 1.57 7.19
C GLY A 109 -12.55 2.38 6.48
N GLY A 110 -12.61 3.69 6.69
CA GLY A 110 -11.69 4.68 6.13
C GLY A 110 -12.14 5.36 4.86
N SER A 111 -11.66 6.59 4.67
CA SER A 111 -11.87 7.36 3.46
C SER A 111 -11.05 6.78 2.31
N LEU A 112 -11.55 6.96 1.09
CA LEU A 112 -10.75 6.76 -0.11
C LEU A 112 -9.50 7.65 -0.03
N PRO A 113 -8.28 7.11 -0.21
CA PRO A 113 -7.11 7.96 -0.32
C PRO A 113 -7.28 8.92 -1.52
N PRO A 114 -6.80 10.17 -1.42
CA PRO A 114 -6.79 11.07 -2.57
C PRO A 114 -6.05 10.45 -3.76
N GLU A 115 -6.38 10.88 -4.99
CA GLU A 115 -5.72 10.38 -6.20
C GLU A 115 -4.18 10.47 -6.08
N GLY A 116 -3.51 9.36 -6.40
CA GLY A 116 -2.04 9.25 -6.33
C GLY A 116 -1.47 9.05 -4.92
N GLN A 117 -2.31 8.90 -3.89
CA GLN A 117 -1.85 8.59 -2.54
C GLN A 117 -2.04 7.11 -2.20
N ALA A 118 -1.13 6.59 -1.38
CA ALA A 118 -1.23 5.25 -0.82
C ALA A 118 -2.31 5.18 0.27
N LEU A 119 -2.91 4.00 0.42
CA LEU A 119 -3.79 3.65 1.53
C LEU A 119 -2.96 3.57 2.81
N LYS A 120 -3.34 4.37 3.81
CA LYS A 120 -2.67 4.45 5.11
C LYS A 120 -3.50 3.79 6.21
N VAL A 121 -2.88 3.56 7.35
CA VAL A 121 -3.61 3.23 8.58
C VAL A 121 -4.61 4.34 8.87
N ILE A 122 -5.89 3.97 8.93
CA ILE A 122 -6.99 4.92 9.19
C ILE A 122 -7.15 5.15 10.71
N ALA A 123 -6.90 4.11 11.50
CA ALA A 123 -6.80 4.13 12.96
C ALA A 123 -6.22 2.76 13.43
N ASP A 124 -5.54 2.71 14.58
CA ASP A 124 -5.06 1.45 15.18
C ASP A 124 -6.21 0.46 15.51
N SER A 125 -7.44 0.96 15.57
CA SER A 125 -8.67 0.20 15.80
C SER A 125 -9.46 -0.12 14.53
N ALA A 126 -8.91 0.16 13.34
CA ALA A 126 -9.59 -0.16 12.10
C ALA A 126 -9.81 -1.69 12.02
N PRO A 127 -11.04 -2.14 11.68
CA PRO A 127 -11.34 -3.56 11.63
C PRO A 127 -10.55 -4.20 10.48
N LEU A 128 -9.56 -5.02 10.85
CA LEU A 128 -8.72 -5.77 9.93
C LEU A 128 -8.89 -7.27 10.21
N VAL A 129 -9.07 -8.06 9.14
CA VAL A 129 -9.28 -9.50 9.20
C VAL A 129 -8.36 -10.25 8.23
N SER A 130 -7.98 -11.48 8.58
CA SER A 130 -7.28 -12.39 7.67
C SER A 130 -8.29 -13.06 6.72
N VAL A 131 -8.13 -12.87 5.41
CA VAL A 131 -9.12 -13.29 4.41
C VAL A 131 -8.79 -14.64 3.79
N ASP A 132 -7.52 -14.89 3.47
CA ASP A 132 -7.10 -16.16 2.87
C ASP A 132 -6.40 -17.07 3.88
N GLN A 133 -6.23 -18.35 3.50
CA GLN A 133 -5.55 -19.33 4.34
C GLN A 133 -4.13 -18.87 4.74
N SER A 134 -3.39 -18.26 3.82
CA SER A 134 -2.02 -17.84 4.06
C SER A 134 -1.93 -16.71 5.10
N ALA A 135 -2.82 -15.71 5.03
CA ALA A 135 -2.92 -14.64 6.01
C ALA A 135 -3.32 -15.17 7.40
N ARG A 136 -4.26 -16.12 7.46
CA ARG A 136 -4.67 -16.78 8.72
C ARG A 136 -3.54 -17.58 9.37
N GLN A 137 -2.69 -18.20 8.55
CA GLN A 137 -1.53 -18.95 9.03
C GLN A 137 -0.35 -18.05 9.41
N SER A 138 -0.25 -16.86 8.81
CA SER A 138 0.91 -15.98 8.99
C SER A 138 0.69 -14.91 10.05
N THR A 139 -0.55 -14.48 10.31
CA THR A 139 -0.86 -13.36 11.22
C THR A 139 -2.08 -13.62 12.11
N VAL A 140 -2.11 -12.99 13.28
CA VAL A 140 -3.20 -13.06 14.26
C VAL A 140 -4.06 -11.79 14.18
N TRP A 141 -5.18 -11.89 13.47
CA TRP A 141 -6.20 -10.86 13.40
C TRP A 141 -7.52 -11.38 13.96
N PRO A 142 -8.30 -10.54 14.67
CA PRO A 142 -9.58 -10.94 15.20
C PRO A 142 -10.51 -11.39 14.07
N ASP A 143 -11.26 -12.46 14.30
CA ASP A 143 -12.37 -12.87 13.44
C ASP A 143 -13.55 -11.93 13.73
N THR A 144 -13.50 -10.74 13.13
CA THR A 144 -14.58 -9.75 13.27
C THR A 144 -15.73 -10.11 12.33
N GLU A 145 -16.94 -9.62 12.62
CA GLU A 145 -18.16 -9.82 11.82
C GLU A 145 -18.06 -9.35 10.34
N MET A 146 -16.89 -8.89 9.90
CA MET A 146 -16.58 -8.59 8.52
C MET A 146 -16.53 -9.88 7.70
N PHE A 147 -17.68 -10.21 7.08
CA PHE A 147 -17.75 -11.25 6.07
C PHE A 147 -17.08 -10.75 4.77
N PHE A 148 -15.76 -10.90 4.70
CA PHE A 148 -14.98 -10.67 3.47
C PHE A 148 -14.56 -12.02 2.90
N PRO A 149 -15.36 -12.61 2.00
CA PRO A 149 -15.12 -13.97 1.57
C PRO A 149 -13.86 -14.03 0.68
N GLU A 150 -13.15 -15.14 0.78
CA GLU A 150 -11.88 -15.39 0.06
C GLU A 150 -12.06 -15.39 -1.47
N ASP A 151 -13.29 -15.66 -1.96
CA ASP A 151 -13.65 -15.65 -3.37
C ASP A 151 -14.23 -14.31 -3.86
N ALA A 152 -14.20 -13.25 -3.03
CA ALA A 152 -14.63 -11.93 -3.46
C ALA A 152 -13.79 -11.42 -4.65
N ASN A 153 -14.44 -10.73 -5.59
CA ASN A 153 -13.75 -10.16 -6.75
C ASN A 153 -12.57 -9.25 -6.35
N ALA A 154 -12.72 -8.47 -5.27
CA ALA A 154 -11.67 -7.61 -4.77
C ALA A 154 -10.43 -8.39 -4.29
N VAL A 155 -10.58 -9.60 -3.73
CA VAL A 155 -9.45 -10.47 -3.37
C VAL A 155 -8.67 -10.86 -4.61
N LYS A 156 -9.39 -11.37 -5.62
CA LYS A 156 -8.80 -11.79 -6.89
C LYS A 156 -8.11 -10.62 -7.60
N GLU A 157 -8.75 -9.45 -7.63
CA GLU A 157 -8.19 -8.25 -8.23
C GLU A 157 -6.95 -7.76 -7.47
N ALA A 158 -6.96 -7.76 -6.13
CA ALA A 158 -5.80 -7.39 -5.32
C ALA A 158 -4.60 -8.32 -5.58
N GLN A 159 -4.83 -9.63 -5.65
CA GLN A 159 -3.81 -10.62 -6.00
C GLN A 159 -3.26 -10.39 -7.41
N GLN A 160 -4.13 -10.10 -8.40
CA GLN A 160 -3.70 -9.77 -9.76
C GLN A 160 -2.88 -8.47 -9.81
N CYS A 161 -3.31 -7.44 -9.09
CA CYS A 161 -2.56 -6.19 -8.97
C CYS A 161 -1.17 -6.44 -8.40
N LEU A 162 -1.05 -7.23 -7.32
CA LEU A 162 0.23 -7.55 -6.72
C LEU A 162 1.13 -8.36 -7.68
N ALA A 163 0.59 -9.38 -8.33
CA ALA A 163 1.33 -10.20 -9.29
C ALA A 163 1.83 -9.43 -10.52
N SER A 164 1.19 -8.32 -10.87
CA SER A 164 1.64 -7.45 -11.97
C SER A 164 2.83 -6.55 -11.61
N ARG A 165 3.21 -6.49 -10.32
CA ARG A 165 4.30 -5.66 -9.81
C ARG A 165 5.55 -6.44 -9.42
N SER A 166 5.40 -7.74 -9.15
CA SER A 166 6.46 -8.69 -8.80
C SER A 166 7.26 -9.20 -9.99
#